data_AF-D0MVY9-F1
#
_entry.id   AF-D0MVY9-F1
#
_cell.length_a   1.000
_cell.length_b   1.000
_cell.length_c   1.000
_cell.angle_alpha   90.00
_cell.angle_beta   90.00
_cell.angle_gamma   90.00
#
_symmetry.space_group_name_H-M   'P 1'
#
loop_
_entity.id
_entity.type
_entity.pdbx_description
1 polymer ?
#
loop_
_entity_poly.entity_id
_entity_poly.type
_entity_poly.pdbx_seq_one_letter_code
_entity_poly.pdbx_strand_id
1 'polypeptide(L)'
;MASLFGGLPSAAVRNQGRSTALVSTAGGNSERSLQWVYDDETSNCMHCNTPFTMITRKHHCRRCGNVVCQNCSPHKRRISSTDPFPMRVCNTCYAAVDEHFASLEWSGHSSSEIQSKPDPVIEGRVHIGQLYVKVVEAIGLPSTDSITNDPFVRVMLTGKWSHGQEWGNDLKNTKCTKKKSRTLNPRWHETFVFNVCAPGAELLLEVYNHGQLSQPTKLGEATIPLSQIMDQRRHNKWLDLLMPEKLHRAGLNNDARAGRIHVLLHYKFSRMAEFCSYFSAEQDYVYEWPDFQAAQLYSNFWVLLDNLWPYLEVIWQVLPTLNWEHPTHSFMCFALCVWLCLSLQWLPVVIHLALIAFVLRNYFELNFHSFASSNDGKEHPNLDNDMSNGSFRQYNLPSGFNHLMNKMTHVTIDQETKRTLQSVQNNMAWWSSIINNLELMFSWEDTFYTARILLYLIVSCILHIVIPNKYLLLAFVVYLFVQWTVPFMWFTHFIFAIRQSIRSFVHQHRLRSSMAQADLNARLPGAGLSGGLSMNDQPRAMRRTVSNASARAHARVSKKEEAFGAAASAISERFVVSGEPALRKRQ
;
A
#
# COMPACT_ATOMS: atom_id res chain seq x y z
N MET A 1 -1.88 40.48 38.03
CA MET A 1 -2.54 41.43 38.95
C MET A 1 -3.84 41.86 38.26
N ALA A 2 -4.96 41.27 38.67
CA ALA A 2 -5.90 41.87 39.64
C ALA A 2 -6.82 42.89 38.92
N SER A 3 -8.03 42.51 38.49
CA SER A 3 -9.27 42.38 39.29
C SER A 3 -9.92 43.73 39.62
N LEU A 4 -11.09 43.97 39.03
CA LEU A 4 -12.24 44.74 39.55
C LEU A 4 -13.45 44.20 38.74
N PHE A 5 -14.44 43.40 39.19
CA PHE A 5 -15.22 43.35 40.45
C PHE A 5 -15.62 44.75 40.94
N GLY A 6 -16.89 45.11 41.12
CA GLY A 6 -18.14 44.38 41.04
C GLY A 6 -19.31 45.31 41.39
N GLY A 7 -20.53 44.76 41.44
CA GLY A 7 -21.74 45.45 41.87
C GLY A 7 -22.90 44.48 42.11
N LEU A 8 -22.91 43.85 43.29
CA LEU A 8 -24.03 43.18 43.99
C LEU A 8 -24.83 44.26 44.78
N PRO A 9 -26.08 44.05 45.30
CA PRO A 9 -26.56 43.01 46.26
C PRO A 9 -27.96 42.44 45.90
N SER A 10 -28.53 41.33 46.42
CA SER A 10 -28.57 40.58 47.70
C SER A 10 -29.96 40.68 48.37
N ALA A 11 -30.63 39.52 48.55
CA ALA A 11 -31.46 39.09 49.70
C ALA A 11 -32.37 37.92 49.24
N ALA A 12 -32.10 36.63 49.50
CA ALA A 12 -32.04 35.88 50.77
C ALA A 12 -33.35 35.15 51.16
N VAL A 13 -33.26 33.79 51.13
CA VAL A 13 -33.73 32.81 52.16
C VAL A 13 -35.22 32.38 52.11
N ARG A 14 -35.64 31.09 52.18
CA ARG A 14 -35.23 29.83 52.88
C ARG A 14 -35.92 28.65 52.15
N ASN A 15 -35.30 27.56 51.69
CA ASN A 15 -34.62 26.40 52.29
C ASN A 15 -35.46 25.50 53.22
N GLN A 16 -35.62 24.23 52.78
CA GLN A 16 -35.64 22.96 53.53
C GLN A 16 -35.72 21.85 52.48
N GLY A 17 -34.85 20.85 52.34
CA GLY A 17 -33.64 20.43 53.05
C GLY A 17 -33.46 18.92 52.79
N ARG A 18 -32.30 18.49 52.26
CA ARG A 18 -31.74 17.16 52.56
C ARG A 18 -30.26 17.09 52.13
N SER A 19 -29.39 17.11 53.11
CA SER A 19 -27.94 16.91 52.95
C SER A 19 -27.56 15.45 53.17
N THR A 20 -26.67 15.00 52.28
CA THR A 20 -25.46 14.18 52.51
C THR A 20 -25.57 12.77 53.11
N ALA A 21 -25.10 11.80 52.32
CA ALA A 21 -24.07 10.87 52.77
C ALA A 21 -23.20 10.44 51.58
N LEU A 22 -21.90 10.75 51.67
CA LEU A 22 -20.83 10.06 50.94
C LEU A 22 -20.81 8.59 51.37
N VAL A 23 -20.63 7.66 50.43
CA VAL A 23 -20.05 6.35 50.73
C VAL A 23 -19.04 5.98 49.65
N SER A 24 -17.86 5.62 50.16
CA SER A 24 -16.62 5.26 49.50
C SER A 24 -16.69 4.03 48.61
N THR A 25 -15.75 4.01 47.67
CA THR A 25 -15.21 2.81 47.01
C THR A 25 -14.74 1.76 48.01
N ALA A 26 -15.30 0.55 47.95
CA ALA A 26 -14.67 -0.69 48.40
C ALA A 26 -15.27 -1.88 47.63
N GLY A 27 -14.40 -2.79 47.17
CA GLY A 27 -14.79 -4.00 46.46
C GLY A 27 -15.68 -4.91 47.31
N GLY A 28 -16.69 -5.49 46.67
CA GLY A 28 -17.60 -6.46 47.26
C GLY A 28 -18.58 -6.95 46.21
N ASN A 29 -18.42 -8.22 45.82
CA ASN A 29 -19.36 -8.95 44.97
C ASN A 29 -20.66 -9.15 45.77
N SER A 30 -21.54 -8.15 45.79
CA SER A 30 -22.89 -8.30 46.37
C SER A 30 -23.88 -8.52 45.24
N GLU A 31 -24.24 -9.78 45.06
CA GLU A 31 -25.48 -10.22 44.43
C GLU A 31 -26.63 -9.49 45.13
N ARG A 32 -27.06 -8.35 44.58
CA ARG A 32 -28.29 -7.68 45.03
C ARG A 32 -29.42 -8.63 44.68
N SER A 33 -29.97 -9.27 45.71
CA SER A 33 -31.22 -10.00 45.61
C SER A 33 -32.26 -9.12 44.92
N LEU A 34 -32.74 -9.60 43.78
CA LEU A 34 -33.80 -8.97 43.00
C LEU A 34 -35.09 -9.07 43.81
N GLN A 35 -35.40 -8.05 44.61
CA GLN A 35 -36.63 -8.04 45.39
C GLN A 35 -37.82 -7.84 44.43
N TRP A 36 -38.58 -8.91 44.21
CA TRP A 36 -39.80 -8.87 43.43
C TRP A 36 -40.83 -7.98 44.14
N VAL A 37 -41.30 -6.93 43.46
CA VAL A 37 -42.26 -5.99 44.03
C VAL A 37 -43.66 -6.60 43.91
N TYR A 38 -44.38 -6.68 45.03
CA TYR A 38 -45.76 -7.19 45.01
C TYR A 38 -46.68 -6.19 44.31
N ASP A 39 -47.71 -6.70 43.62
CA ASP A 39 -48.60 -5.84 42.83
C ASP A 39 -49.31 -4.79 43.70
N ASP A 40 -49.59 -5.10 44.97
CA ASP A 40 -50.30 -4.21 45.89
C ASP A 40 -49.44 -3.04 46.39
N GLU A 41 -48.12 -3.11 46.20
CA GLU A 41 -47.16 -2.10 46.68
C GLU A 41 -47.00 -0.92 45.69
N THR A 42 -47.58 -1.00 44.49
CA THR A 42 -47.44 0.04 43.46
C THR A 42 -48.73 0.32 42.67
N SER A 43 -49.19 1.57 42.72
CA SER A 43 -50.33 2.08 41.95
C SER A 43 -49.94 2.67 40.59
N ASN A 44 -48.65 2.91 40.36
CA ASN A 44 -48.11 3.59 39.18
C ASN A 44 -46.93 2.80 38.59
N CYS A 45 -46.71 2.93 37.28
CA CYS A 45 -45.56 2.34 36.60
C CYS A 45 -44.25 2.88 37.18
N MET A 46 -43.35 2.00 37.60
CA MET A 46 -42.07 2.38 38.23
C MET A 46 -41.05 3.02 37.26
N HIS A 47 -41.37 3.16 35.96
CA HIS A 47 -40.53 3.84 34.98
C HIS A 47 -41.10 5.15 34.46
N CYS A 48 -42.39 5.17 34.10
CA CYS A 48 -43.03 6.36 33.51
C CYS A 48 -44.06 7.02 34.44
N ASN A 49 -44.24 6.49 35.65
CA ASN A 49 -45.16 6.95 36.67
C ASN A 49 -46.66 7.01 36.27
N THR A 50 -47.03 6.41 35.14
CA THR A 50 -48.42 6.33 34.68
C THR A 50 -49.24 5.45 35.65
N PRO A 51 -50.43 5.89 36.12
CA PRO A 51 -51.25 5.10 37.02
C PRO A 51 -51.77 3.84 36.32
N PHE A 52 -51.79 2.74 37.07
CA PHE A 52 -52.40 1.49 36.61
C PHE A 52 -53.93 1.58 36.72
N THR A 53 -54.60 1.14 35.67
CA THR A 53 -56.06 1.17 35.52
C THR A 53 -56.53 -0.14 34.90
N MET A 54 -57.84 -0.33 34.72
CA MET A 54 -58.37 -1.51 34.03
C MET A 54 -57.83 -1.66 32.58
N ILE A 55 -57.39 -0.55 31.97
CA ILE A 55 -56.82 -0.51 30.61
C ILE A 55 -55.28 -0.62 30.66
N THR A 56 -54.63 0.08 31.60
CA THR A 56 -53.18 0.01 31.82
C THR A 56 -52.85 -1.07 32.86
N ARG A 57 -52.72 -2.32 32.38
CA ARG A 57 -52.40 -3.48 33.24
C ARG A 57 -50.96 -3.47 33.77
N LYS A 58 -50.77 -4.08 34.94
CA LYS A 58 -49.47 -4.29 35.60
C LYS A 58 -48.67 -5.40 34.93
N HIS A 59 -47.36 -5.21 34.76
CA HIS A 59 -46.43 -6.23 34.29
C HIS A 59 -45.11 -6.18 35.06
N HIS A 60 -44.59 -7.33 35.48
CA HIS A 60 -43.26 -7.35 36.10
C HIS A 60 -42.12 -7.41 35.09
N CYS A 61 -41.01 -6.74 35.39
CA CYS A 61 -39.74 -7.05 34.75
C CYS A 61 -39.17 -8.32 35.42
N ARG A 62 -39.00 -9.40 34.67
CA ARG A 62 -38.48 -10.67 35.23
C ARG A 62 -36.99 -10.58 35.61
N ARG A 63 -36.31 -9.50 35.22
CA ARG A 63 -34.91 -9.22 35.56
C ARG A 63 -34.74 -8.30 36.77
N CYS A 64 -35.57 -7.27 36.96
CA CYS A 64 -35.41 -6.34 38.10
C CYS A 64 -36.55 -6.39 39.14
N GLY A 65 -37.63 -7.13 38.89
CA GLY A 65 -38.77 -7.24 39.81
C GLY A 65 -39.77 -6.08 39.75
N ASN A 66 -39.44 -4.96 39.10
CA ASN A 66 -40.30 -3.77 39.06
C ASN A 66 -41.62 -4.00 38.32
N VAL A 67 -42.69 -3.35 38.79
CA VAL A 67 -44.01 -3.29 38.15
C VAL A 67 -44.07 -2.13 37.13
N VAL A 68 -44.31 -2.47 35.87
CA VAL A 68 -44.18 -1.58 34.72
C VAL A 68 -45.35 -1.75 33.75
N CYS A 69 -45.64 -0.72 32.94
CA CYS A 69 -46.67 -0.81 31.91
C CYS A 69 -46.16 -1.50 30.63
N GLN A 70 -47.07 -1.79 29.70
CA GLN A 70 -46.74 -2.44 28.42
C GLN A 70 -45.73 -1.62 27.60
N ASN A 71 -45.84 -0.28 27.59
CA ASN A 71 -44.94 0.60 26.85
C ASN A 71 -43.52 0.65 27.43
N CYS A 72 -43.37 0.41 28.74
CA CYS A 72 -42.07 0.34 29.40
C CYS A 72 -41.46 -1.08 29.39
N SER A 73 -42.20 -2.08 28.89
CA SER A 73 -41.76 -3.49 28.80
C SER A 73 -42.19 -4.22 27.52
N PRO A 74 -42.04 -3.63 26.32
CA PRO A 74 -42.49 -4.24 25.07
C PRO A 74 -41.66 -5.48 24.67
N HIS A 75 -40.51 -5.68 25.30
CA HIS A 75 -39.54 -6.70 24.89
C HIS A 75 -39.50 -7.93 25.82
N LYS A 76 -39.08 -9.06 25.24
CA LYS A 76 -38.78 -10.31 25.96
C LYS A 76 -37.33 -10.74 25.69
N ARG A 77 -36.64 -11.27 26.69
CA ARG A 77 -35.26 -11.79 26.59
C ARG A 77 -35.05 -12.97 27.54
N ARG A 78 -34.09 -13.84 27.23
CA ARG A 78 -33.60 -14.86 28.17
C ARG A 78 -32.68 -14.18 29.19
N ILE A 79 -32.89 -14.43 30.48
CA ILE A 79 -32.15 -13.75 31.56
C ILE A 79 -30.94 -14.59 31.96
N SER A 80 -31.15 -15.91 32.04
CA SER A 80 -30.13 -16.94 32.15
C SER A 80 -30.07 -17.80 30.88
N SER A 81 -28.90 -18.38 30.60
CA SER A 81 -28.73 -19.39 29.54
C SER A 81 -29.54 -20.66 29.79
N THR A 82 -29.92 -20.92 31.04
CA THR A 82 -30.73 -22.05 31.47
C THR A 82 -32.24 -21.82 31.34
N ASP A 83 -32.69 -20.59 31.05
CA ASP A 83 -34.11 -20.29 30.92
C ASP A 83 -34.68 -20.92 29.66
N PRO A 84 -35.77 -21.70 29.72
CA PRO A 84 -36.31 -22.39 28.55
C PRO A 84 -36.93 -21.44 27.51
N PHE A 85 -37.45 -20.28 27.92
CA PHE A 85 -38.14 -19.31 27.06
C PHE A 85 -37.79 -17.85 27.38
N PRO A 86 -37.87 -16.91 26.41
CA PRO A 86 -37.67 -15.48 26.66
C PRO A 86 -38.75 -14.89 27.59
N MET A 87 -38.32 -14.19 28.64
CA MET A 87 -39.17 -13.57 29.64
C MET A 87 -39.26 -12.05 29.47
N ARG A 88 -40.37 -11.45 29.91
CA ARG A 88 -40.61 -10.00 29.77
C ARG A 88 -39.61 -9.19 30.61
N VAL A 89 -39.01 -8.18 30.01
CA VAL A 89 -38.07 -7.26 30.66
C VAL A 89 -38.43 -5.80 30.34
N CYS A 90 -38.11 -4.87 31.25
CA CYS A 90 -38.28 -3.44 31.00
C CYS A 90 -37.18 -2.90 30.06
N ASN A 91 -37.39 -1.72 29.48
CA ASN A 91 -36.45 -1.07 28.57
C ASN A 91 -35.05 -0.90 29.19
N THR A 92 -34.97 -0.50 30.46
CA THR A 92 -33.70 -0.34 31.18
C THR A 92 -32.95 -1.67 31.31
N CYS A 93 -33.66 -2.74 31.70
CA CYS A 93 -33.07 -4.07 31.80
C CYS A 93 -32.70 -4.66 30.45
N TYR A 94 -33.46 -4.36 29.40
CA TYR A 94 -33.19 -4.80 28.03
C TYR A 94 -31.86 -4.21 27.53
N ALA A 95 -31.64 -2.91 27.74
CA ALA A 95 -30.42 -2.20 27.36
C ALA A 95 -29.18 -2.65 28.18
N ALA A 96 -29.30 -2.78 29.51
CA ALA A 96 -28.18 -3.15 30.38
C ALA A 96 -27.65 -4.59 30.17
N VAL A 97 -28.45 -5.49 29.58
CA VAL A 97 -28.00 -6.83 29.18
C VAL A 97 -27.07 -6.76 27.97
N ASP A 98 -27.33 -5.88 27.00
CA ASP A 98 -26.46 -5.74 25.82
C ASP A 98 -25.05 -5.29 26.22
N GLU A 99 -24.94 -4.40 27.20
CA GLU A 99 -23.65 -3.96 27.74
C GLU A 99 -22.92 -5.07 28.52
N HIS A 100 -23.64 -5.88 29.31
CA HIS A 100 -23.03 -6.93 30.12
C HIS A 100 -22.61 -8.16 29.30
N PHE A 101 -23.45 -8.61 28.35
CA PHE A 101 -23.07 -9.70 27.43
C PHE A 101 -21.97 -9.26 26.45
N ALA A 102 -21.96 -8.00 26.00
CA ALA A 102 -20.82 -7.44 25.26
C ALA A 102 -19.56 -7.33 26.13
N SER A 103 -19.68 -7.18 27.45
CA SER A 103 -18.54 -7.16 28.37
C SER A 103 -17.96 -8.55 28.66
N LEU A 104 -18.82 -9.57 28.86
CA LEU A 104 -18.42 -10.93 29.20
C LEU A 104 -17.80 -11.70 28.02
N GLU A 105 -18.34 -11.51 26.81
CA GLU A 105 -17.75 -12.10 25.59
C GLU A 105 -16.45 -11.38 25.18
N TRP A 106 -16.28 -10.11 25.54
CA TRP A 106 -15.05 -9.36 25.26
C TRP A 106 -13.94 -9.62 26.29
N SER A 107 -14.28 -10.03 27.52
CA SER A 107 -13.31 -10.41 28.55
C SER A 107 -12.71 -11.81 28.39
N GLY A 108 -12.95 -12.49 27.26
CA GLY A 108 -12.17 -13.64 26.82
C GLY A 108 -11.95 -14.71 27.89
N HIS A 109 -13.01 -15.37 28.34
CA HIS A 109 -12.89 -16.70 28.96
C HIS A 109 -13.35 -17.76 27.96
N SER A 110 -12.62 -17.84 26.85
CA SER A 110 -12.60 -18.99 25.96
C SER A 110 -11.15 -19.47 25.92
N SER A 111 -10.84 -20.39 26.83
CA SER A 111 -9.77 -21.40 26.75
C SER A 111 -8.47 -21.03 26.02
N SER A 112 -7.43 -20.77 26.83
CA SER A 112 -6.02 -21.12 26.56
C SER A 112 -5.41 -20.64 25.23
N GLU A 113 -5.18 -19.34 25.09
CA GLU A 113 -4.17 -18.81 24.15
C GLU A 113 -3.37 -17.68 24.81
N ILE A 114 -2.19 -18.06 25.28
CA ILE A 114 -0.93 -17.31 25.27
C ILE A 114 -1.03 -15.82 25.65
N GLN A 115 -0.71 -15.55 26.91
CA GLN A 115 -0.28 -14.24 27.40
C GLN A 115 1.13 -13.91 26.85
N SER A 116 1.29 -13.90 25.52
CA SER A 116 2.46 -13.31 24.88
C SER A 116 2.13 -11.84 24.67
N LYS A 117 2.96 -10.98 25.22
CA LYS A 117 3.02 -9.59 24.82
C LYS A 117 3.07 -9.59 23.27
N PRO A 118 2.10 -9.00 22.55
CA PRO A 118 2.15 -9.01 21.09
C PRO A 118 3.47 -8.39 20.68
N ASP A 119 4.24 -9.09 19.83
CA ASP A 119 5.53 -8.60 19.37
C ASP A 119 5.35 -7.17 18.83
N PRO A 120 6.24 -6.23 19.22
CA PRO A 120 6.13 -4.85 18.77
C PRO A 120 6.28 -4.71 17.26
N VAL A 121 6.80 -5.75 16.60
CA VAL A 121 7.02 -5.84 15.17
C VAL A 121 6.40 -7.12 14.63
N ILE A 122 5.39 -7.01 13.78
CA ILE A 122 4.79 -8.13 13.04
C ILE A 122 5.25 -8.00 11.59
N GLU A 123 5.91 -9.02 11.06
CA GLU A 123 6.36 -9.07 9.65
C GLU A 123 7.21 -7.85 9.23
N GLY A 124 8.03 -7.33 10.14
CA GLY A 124 8.89 -6.16 9.88
C GLY A 124 8.21 -4.80 10.04
N ARG A 125 6.93 -4.75 10.47
CA ARG A 125 6.17 -3.51 10.67
C ARG A 125 5.76 -3.29 12.11
N VAL A 126 5.69 -2.03 12.53
CA VAL A 126 5.27 -1.64 13.89
C VAL A 126 3.82 -2.03 14.13
N HIS A 127 3.56 -2.82 15.16
CA HIS A 127 2.22 -3.20 15.56
C HIS A 127 1.54 -2.05 16.35
N ILE A 128 0.55 -1.41 15.73
CA ILE A 128 -0.16 -0.24 16.29
C ILE A 128 -1.16 -0.67 17.36
N GLY A 129 -1.88 -1.76 17.13
CA GLY A 129 -2.93 -2.21 18.04
C GLY A 129 -3.80 -3.35 17.53
N GLN A 130 -4.77 -3.75 18.35
CA GLN A 130 -5.74 -4.80 18.05
C GLN A 130 -7.16 -4.23 17.98
N LEU A 131 -7.78 -4.37 16.81
CA LEU A 131 -9.17 -4.05 16.57
C LEU A 131 -10.00 -5.31 16.76
N TYR A 132 -11.05 -5.24 17.57
CA TYR A 132 -12.03 -6.32 17.62
C TYR A 132 -13.41 -5.84 17.17
N VAL A 133 -14.04 -6.69 16.38
CA VAL A 133 -15.22 -6.38 15.57
C VAL A 133 -16.21 -7.50 15.78
N LYS A 134 -17.35 -7.20 16.40
CA LYS A 134 -18.46 -8.13 16.52
C LYS A 134 -19.58 -7.71 15.57
N VAL A 135 -19.86 -8.58 14.61
CA VAL A 135 -20.95 -8.44 13.65
C VAL A 135 -22.20 -9.05 14.28
N VAL A 136 -23.17 -8.19 14.63
CA VAL A 136 -24.35 -8.60 15.39
C VAL A 136 -25.44 -9.07 14.42
N GLU A 137 -26.00 -8.14 13.66
CA GLU A 137 -27.11 -8.40 12.75
C GLU A 137 -27.12 -7.40 11.58
N ALA A 138 -27.88 -7.72 10.53
CA ALA A 138 -28.24 -6.77 9.49
C ALA A 138 -29.75 -6.78 9.27
N ILE A 139 -30.29 -5.65 8.85
CA ILE A 139 -31.72 -5.47 8.60
C ILE A 139 -31.96 -4.85 7.24
N GLY A 140 -33.07 -5.25 6.61
CA GLY A 140 -33.56 -4.65 5.37
C GLY A 140 -32.65 -4.87 4.17
N LEU A 141 -31.96 -6.02 4.09
CA LEU A 141 -31.11 -6.34 2.93
C LEU A 141 -31.96 -6.52 1.66
N PRO A 142 -31.42 -6.18 0.47
CA PRO A 142 -32.17 -6.30 -0.77
C PRO A 142 -32.31 -7.78 -1.15
N SER A 143 -33.49 -8.16 -1.65
CA SER A 143 -33.68 -9.47 -2.25
C SER A 143 -32.94 -9.54 -3.58
N THR A 144 -32.20 -10.62 -3.80
CA THR A 144 -31.56 -10.89 -5.11
C THR A 144 -32.39 -11.90 -5.92
N ASP A 145 -32.14 -11.96 -7.22
CA ASP A 145 -32.77 -12.94 -8.14
C ASP A 145 -32.29 -14.39 -7.91
N SER A 146 -31.46 -14.61 -6.89
CA SER A 146 -31.00 -15.94 -6.50
C SER A 146 -32.12 -16.73 -5.83
N ILE A 147 -32.20 -18.02 -6.15
CA ILE A 147 -33.15 -18.99 -5.56
C ILE A 147 -33.06 -19.02 -4.02
N THR A 148 -31.89 -18.72 -3.45
CA THR A 148 -31.66 -18.62 -2.00
C THR A 148 -31.09 -17.26 -1.61
N ASN A 149 -31.68 -16.63 -0.58
CA ASN A 149 -31.15 -15.44 0.09
C ASN A 149 -30.41 -15.88 1.36
N ASP A 150 -29.13 -16.23 1.19
CA ASP A 150 -28.23 -16.74 2.22
C ASP A 150 -27.10 -15.71 2.50
N PRO A 151 -27.39 -14.62 3.22
CA PRO A 151 -26.41 -13.57 3.46
C PRO A 151 -25.27 -13.98 4.40
N PHE A 152 -24.08 -13.45 4.12
CA PHE A 152 -22.90 -13.47 4.98
C PHE A 152 -22.13 -12.15 4.86
N VAL A 153 -21.31 -11.83 5.87
CA VAL A 153 -20.51 -10.60 5.91
C VAL A 153 -19.04 -10.93 5.76
N ARG A 154 -18.36 -10.20 4.89
CA ARG A 154 -16.91 -10.15 4.76
C ARG A 154 -16.42 -8.92 5.49
N VAL A 155 -15.58 -9.13 6.49
CA VAL A 155 -14.97 -8.11 7.35
C VAL A 155 -13.51 -8.00 6.94
N MET A 156 -13.11 -6.83 6.45
CA MET A 156 -11.77 -6.59 5.92
C MET A 156 -11.12 -5.40 6.61
N LEU A 157 -9.86 -5.55 7.01
CA LEU A 157 -9.00 -4.42 7.34
C LEU A 157 -8.24 -4.03 6.07
N THR A 158 -8.45 -2.79 5.61
CA THR A 158 -7.85 -2.22 4.40
C THR A 158 -7.34 -0.81 4.65
N GLY A 159 -6.78 -0.15 3.65
CA GLY A 159 -6.34 1.24 3.73
C GLY A 159 -5.68 1.68 2.43
N LYS A 160 -5.29 2.96 2.38
CA LYS A 160 -4.57 3.56 1.25
C LYS A 160 -3.26 4.15 1.72
N TRP A 161 -2.23 4.04 0.90
CA TRP A 161 -0.96 4.70 1.08
C TRP A 161 -1.04 6.20 0.73
N SER A 162 -0.01 6.96 1.10
CA SER A 162 0.10 8.40 0.84
C SER A 162 -0.02 8.74 -0.65
N HIS A 163 0.47 7.85 -1.52
CA HIS A 163 0.36 7.92 -2.98
C HIS A 163 -0.99 7.42 -3.55
N GLY A 164 -1.96 7.10 -2.69
CA GLY A 164 -3.33 6.75 -3.08
C GLY A 164 -3.57 5.29 -3.48
N GLN A 165 -2.53 4.46 -3.56
CA GLN A 165 -2.67 3.03 -3.85
C GLN A 165 -3.24 2.29 -2.63
N GLU A 166 -4.13 1.33 -2.87
CA GLU A 166 -4.63 0.45 -1.81
C GLU A 166 -3.55 -0.47 -1.27
N TRP A 167 -3.70 -0.87 -0.02
CA TRP A 167 -2.81 -1.85 0.61
C TRP A 167 -2.77 -3.17 -0.17
N GLY A 168 -1.57 -3.77 -0.22
CA GLY A 168 -1.35 -5.09 -0.77
C GLY A 168 -2.00 -6.21 0.04
N ASN A 169 -1.96 -7.43 -0.50
CA ASN A 169 -2.52 -8.64 0.12
C ASN A 169 -1.84 -9.02 1.46
N ASP A 170 -0.67 -8.47 1.73
CA ASP A 170 0.10 -8.62 2.97
C ASP A 170 -0.55 -7.90 4.16
N LEU A 171 -1.15 -6.73 3.93
CA LEU A 171 -1.86 -5.99 4.98
C LEU A 171 -3.37 -6.25 4.99
N LYS A 172 -3.94 -6.60 3.83
CA LYS A 172 -5.37 -6.89 3.71
C LYS A 172 -5.70 -8.19 4.44
N ASN A 173 -6.34 -8.06 5.61
CA ASN A 173 -6.82 -9.21 6.37
C ASN A 173 -8.33 -9.34 6.23
N THR A 174 -8.78 -10.45 5.65
CA THR A 174 -10.20 -10.71 5.36
C THR A 174 -10.72 -11.87 6.19
N LYS A 175 -11.83 -11.67 6.90
CA LYS A 175 -12.55 -12.70 7.65
C LYS A 175 -14.02 -12.70 7.25
N CYS A 176 -14.66 -13.86 7.26
CA CYS A 176 -16.07 -14.00 6.87
C CYS A 176 -16.90 -14.57 8.00
N THR A 177 -18.14 -14.09 8.15
CA THR A 177 -19.14 -14.71 9.03
C THR A 177 -19.67 -16.00 8.42
N LYS A 178 -20.36 -16.80 9.23
CA LYS A 178 -21.15 -17.92 8.71
C LYS A 178 -22.33 -17.39 7.91
N LYS A 179 -22.73 -18.14 6.88
CA LYS A 179 -23.94 -17.86 6.10
C LYS A 179 -25.19 -18.12 6.94
N LYS A 180 -26.23 -17.30 6.75
CA LYS A 180 -27.55 -17.49 7.37
C LYS A 180 -28.56 -17.73 6.28
N SER A 181 -29.17 -18.91 6.25
CA SER A 181 -30.01 -19.28 5.12
C SER A 181 -31.40 -18.66 5.15
N ARG A 182 -31.90 -18.27 3.97
CA ARG A 182 -33.26 -17.78 3.70
C ARG A 182 -33.70 -16.63 4.62
N THR A 183 -32.90 -15.57 4.72
CA THR A 183 -33.25 -14.39 5.52
C THR A 183 -32.70 -13.10 4.92
N LEU A 184 -33.49 -12.02 5.00
CA LEU A 184 -33.06 -10.65 4.69
C LEU A 184 -32.70 -9.84 5.95
N ASN A 185 -32.92 -10.43 7.13
CA ASN A 185 -32.58 -9.86 8.43
C ASN A 185 -31.71 -10.84 9.23
N PRO A 186 -30.49 -11.15 8.76
CA PRO A 186 -29.62 -12.14 9.38
C PRO A 186 -29.06 -11.69 10.74
N ARG A 187 -28.87 -12.67 11.64
CA ARG A 187 -28.22 -12.50 12.95
C ARG A 187 -27.02 -13.43 13.07
N TRP A 188 -25.82 -12.86 13.18
CA TRP A 188 -24.56 -13.60 13.23
C TRP A 188 -24.03 -13.72 14.65
N HIS A 189 -23.89 -12.59 15.36
CA HIS A 189 -23.23 -12.50 16.66
C HIS A 189 -21.80 -13.10 16.65
N GLU A 190 -21.04 -12.84 15.60
CA GLU A 190 -19.68 -13.36 15.42
C GLU A 190 -18.63 -12.27 15.67
N THR A 191 -17.54 -12.63 16.35
CA THR A 191 -16.47 -11.69 16.75
C THR A 191 -15.17 -12.02 16.03
N PHE A 192 -14.52 -10.99 15.51
CA PHE A 192 -13.25 -11.05 14.78
C PHE A 192 -12.22 -10.14 15.44
N VAL A 193 -10.96 -10.54 15.39
CA VAL A 193 -9.81 -9.76 15.89
C VAL A 193 -8.87 -9.48 14.74
N PHE A 194 -8.43 -8.25 14.58
CA PHE A 194 -7.49 -7.80 13.57
C PHE A 194 -6.30 -7.10 14.22
N ASN A 195 -5.10 -7.43 13.75
CA ASN A 195 -3.89 -6.71 14.10
C ASN A 195 -3.72 -5.54 13.12
N VAL A 196 -3.55 -4.33 13.66
CA VAL A 196 -3.40 -3.09 12.88
C VAL A 196 -1.93 -2.73 12.87
N CYS A 197 -1.31 -2.71 11.68
CA CYS A 197 0.13 -2.50 11.50
C CYS A 197 0.48 -1.25 10.66
N ALA A 198 -0.52 -0.50 10.20
CA ALA A 198 -0.32 0.70 9.39
C ALA A 198 -1.32 1.81 9.77
N PRO A 199 -0.89 3.08 9.78
CA PRO A 199 -1.76 4.21 10.05
C PRO A 199 -2.74 4.41 8.89
N GLY A 200 -3.89 5.04 9.14
CA GLY A 200 -4.92 5.24 8.10
C GLY A 200 -5.71 3.98 7.73
N ALA A 201 -5.68 2.95 8.57
CA ALA A 201 -6.49 1.76 8.40
C ALA A 201 -7.99 2.08 8.36
N GLU A 202 -8.72 1.34 7.54
CA GLU A 202 -10.17 1.38 7.39
C GLU A 202 -10.76 -0.03 7.56
N LEU A 203 -11.85 -0.12 8.32
CA LEU A 203 -12.63 -1.34 8.46
C LEU A 203 -13.73 -1.33 7.38
N LEU A 204 -13.63 -2.26 6.43
CA LEU A 204 -14.60 -2.46 5.37
C LEU A 204 -15.48 -3.68 5.67
N LEU A 205 -16.78 -3.47 5.70
CA LEU A 205 -17.81 -4.49 5.91
C LEU A 205 -18.59 -4.66 4.60
N GLU A 206 -18.44 -5.80 3.95
CA GLU A 206 -19.19 -6.13 2.73
C GLU A 206 -20.20 -7.24 3.01
N VAL A 207 -21.46 -6.99 2.70
CA VAL A 207 -22.51 -8.00 2.81
C VAL A 207 -22.71 -8.65 1.45
N TYR A 208 -22.63 -9.98 1.42
CA TYR A 208 -22.81 -10.79 0.23
C TYR A 208 -23.99 -11.74 0.39
N ASN A 209 -24.63 -12.07 -0.72
CA ASN A 209 -25.53 -13.20 -0.82
C ASN A 209 -24.81 -14.40 -1.49
N HIS A 210 -24.88 -15.57 -0.87
CA HIS A 210 -24.33 -16.79 -1.44
C HIS A 210 -25.28 -17.40 -2.49
N GLY A 211 -24.86 -17.39 -3.75
CA GLY A 211 -25.55 -18.11 -4.83
C GLY A 211 -25.20 -19.59 -4.82
N GLN A 212 -26.18 -20.48 -4.98
CA GLN A 212 -25.93 -21.94 -5.05
C GLN A 212 -25.18 -22.36 -6.33
N LEU A 213 -25.32 -21.61 -7.43
CA LEU A 213 -24.75 -21.91 -8.75
C LEU A 213 -24.04 -20.71 -9.42
N SER A 214 -23.95 -19.58 -8.72
CA SER A 214 -23.39 -18.32 -9.20
C SER A 214 -22.39 -17.75 -8.21
N GLN A 215 -21.51 -16.86 -8.67
CA GLN A 215 -20.59 -16.16 -7.78
C GLN A 215 -21.39 -15.33 -6.74
N PRO A 216 -20.89 -15.19 -5.49
CA PRO A 216 -21.56 -14.42 -4.46
C PRO A 216 -21.86 -12.99 -4.91
N THR A 217 -23.12 -12.56 -4.80
CA THR A 217 -23.54 -11.22 -5.22
C THR A 217 -23.37 -10.24 -4.06
N LYS A 218 -22.67 -9.12 -4.28
CA LYS A 218 -22.49 -8.08 -3.27
C LYS A 218 -23.82 -7.33 -3.08
N LEU A 219 -24.34 -7.29 -1.86
CA LEU A 219 -25.59 -6.61 -1.50
C LEU A 219 -25.34 -5.15 -1.11
N GLY A 220 -24.26 -4.90 -0.39
CA GLY A 220 -23.86 -3.55 0.01
C GLY A 220 -22.62 -3.55 0.87
N GLU A 221 -22.09 -2.36 1.12
CA GLU A 221 -20.86 -2.16 1.90
C GLU A 221 -20.95 -0.99 2.88
N ALA A 222 -20.17 -1.06 3.95
CA ALA A 222 -19.98 0.05 4.89
C ALA A 222 -18.51 0.13 5.28
N THR A 223 -17.96 1.34 5.30
CA THR A 223 -16.56 1.61 5.65
C THR A 223 -16.47 2.48 6.89
N ILE A 224 -15.57 2.14 7.81
CA ILE A 224 -15.28 2.92 9.00
C ILE A 224 -13.78 3.18 9.07
N PRO A 225 -13.34 4.44 8.92
CA PRO A 225 -11.95 4.80 9.19
C PRO A 225 -11.63 4.57 10.66
N LEU A 226 -10.54 3.85 10.96
CA LEU A 226 -10.18 3.53 12.35
C LEU A 226 -9.89 4.80 13.16
N SER A 227 -9.46 5.88 12.51
CA SER A 227 -9.27 7.21 13.11
C SER A 227 -10.50 7.71 13.88
N GLN A 228 -11.71 7.36 13.44
CA GLN A 228 -12.97 7.76 14.09
C GLN A 228 -13.27 6.99 15.38
N ILE A 229 -12.55 5.90 15.64
CA ILE A 229 -12.73 5.01 16.81
C ILE A 229 -11.45 4.89 17.64
N MET A 230 -10.50 5.82 17.48
CA MET A 230 -9.26 5.91 18.27
C MET A 230 -9.46 6.63 19.62
N ASP A 231 -10.47 6.23 20.37
CA ASP A 231 -10.79 6.78 21.69
C ASP A 231 -10.72 5.72 22.81
N GLN A 232 -10.30 4.48 22.48
CA GLN A 232 -10.27 3.31 23.38
C GLN A 232 -11.65 2.94 23.96
N ARG A 233 -12.73 3.54 23.44
CA ARG A 233 -14.09 3.24 23.90
C ARG A 233 -14.68 2.10 23.09
N ARG A 234 -15.75 1.52 23.63
CA ARG A 234 -16.59 0.57 22.91
C ARG A 234 -17.61 1.35 22.09
N HIS A 235 -17.66 1.06 20.79
CA HIS A 235 -18.59 1.66 19.86
C HIS A 235 -19.68 0.66 19.53
N ASN A 236 -20.93 1.09 19.66
CA ASN A 236 -22.10 0.33 19.27
C ASN A 236 -22.81 1.10 18.15
N LYS A 237 -22.64 0.65 16.90
CA LYS A 237 -23.03 1.44 15.72
C LYS A 237 -23.95 0.65 14.79
N TRP A 238 -24.99 1.33 14.33
CA TRP A 238 -25.74 0.97 13.14
C TRP A 238 -25.16 1.74 11.95
N LEU A 239 -24.80 1.03 10.89
CA LEU A 239 -24.21 1.59 9.68
C LEU A 239 -25.16 1.36 8.51
N ASP A 240 -25.36 2.38 7.69
CA ASP A 240 -26.07 2.25 6.43
C ASP A 240 -25.16 1.56 5.40
N LEU A 241 -25.68 0.54 4.74
CA LEU A 241 -24.98 -0.18 3.67
C LEU A 241 -25.19 0.55 2.35
N LEU A 242 -24.11 0.98 1.71
CA LEU A 242 -24.12 1.56 0.38
C LEU A 242 -24.34 0.47 -0.65
N MET A 243 -25.25 0.70 -1.59
CA MET A 243 -25.55 -0.25 -2.65
C MET A 243 -24.50 -0.17 -3.77
N PRO A 244 -24.07 -1.30 -4.38
CA PRO A 244 -23.14 -1.27 -5.50
C PRO A 244 -23.76 -0.59 -6.73
N GLU A 245 -22.93 0.08 -7.52
CA GLU A 245 -23.39 0.85 -8.70
C GLU A 245 -24.20 0.01 -9.70
N LYS A 246 -23.84 -1.27 -9.85
CA LYS A 246 -24.50 -2.24 -10.73
C LYS A 246 -25.93 -2.61 -10.30
N LEU A 247 -26.29 -2.37 -9.04
CA LEU A 247 -27.59 -2.68 -8.47
C LEU A 247 -28.49 -1.44 -8.37
N HIS A 248 -28.00 -0.24 -8.70
CA HIS A 248 -28.82 0.96 -8.78
C HIS A 248 -29.92 0.77 -9.84
N ARG A 249 -31.19 0.90 -9.43
CA ARG A 249 -32.31 0.89 -10.39
C ARG A 249 -32.38 2.25 -11.06
N ALA A 250 -32.09 2.29 -12.36
CA ALA A 250 -32.24 3.51 -13.16
C ALA A 250 -33.70 4.02 -13.08
N GLY A 251 -33.90 5.26 -12.61
CA GLY A 251 -35.17 6.00 -12.75
C GLY A 251 -36.07 6.13 -11.52
N LEU A 252 -35.68 5.69 -10.32
CA LEU A 252 -36.35 6.10 -9.07
C LEU A 252 -35.37 6.87 -8.20
N ASN A 253 -35.84 7.90 -7.47
CA ASN A 253 -35.03 8.66 -6.52
C ASN A 253 -34.25 7.71 -5.61
N ASN A 254 -32.94 7.65 -5.86
CA ASN A 254 -32.00 6.68 -5.34
C ASN A 254 -31.72 6.92 -3.86
N ASP A 255 -32.51 6.33 -2.97
CA ASP A 255 -31.93 5.99 -1.67
C ASP A 255 -30.86 4.92 -1.93
N ALA A 256 -29.60 5.35 -2.06
CA ALA A 256 -28.42 4.49 -2.30
C ALA A 256 -28.12 3.49 -1.16
N ARG A 257 -29.11 3.22 -0.31
CA ARG A 257 -29.03 2.44 0.92
C ARG A 257 -29.60 1.05 0.67
N ALA A 258 -28.75 0.03 0.69
CA ALA A 258 -29.14 -1.37 0.54
C ALA A 258 -29.78 -1.94 1.82
N GLY A 259 -29.48 -1.38 2.99
CA GLY A 259 -29.93 -1.88 4.29
C GLY A 259 -29.09 -1.30 5.42
N ARG A 260 -29.20 -1.85 6.63
CA ARG A 260 -28.36 -1.45 7.78
C ARG A 260 -27.69 -2.64 8.45
N ILE A 261 -26.46 -2.45 8.91
CA ILE A 261 -25.70 -3.44 9.65
C ILE A 261 -25.37 -2.94 11.06
N HIS A 262 -25.48 -3.82 12.05
CA HIS A 262 -25.19 -3.55 13.45
C HIS A 262 -23.87 -4.18 13.86
N VAL A 263 -22.95 -3.34 14.34
CA VAL A 263 -21.61 -3.77 14.77
C VAL A 263 -21.23 -3.20 16.13
N LEU A 264 -20.51 -4.01 16.89
CA LEU A 264 -19.84 -3.62 18.13
C LEU A 264 -18.33 -3.62 17.88
N LEU A 265 -17.67 -2.49 18.14
CA LEU A 265 -16.26 -2.28 17.86
C LEU A 265 -15.54 -1.85 19.12
N HIS A 266 -14.32 -2.32 19.32
CA HIS A 266 -13.42 -1.71 20.30
C HIS A 266 -11.98 -1.88 19.84
N TYR A 267 -11.28 -0.76 19.80
CA TYR A 267 -9.94 -0.67 19.25
C TYR A 267 -8.96 -0.35 20.37
N LYS A 268 -8.07 -1.32 20.66
CA LYS A 268 -6.97 -1.15 21.60
C LYS A 268 -5.72 -0.79 20.81
N PHE A 269 -5.26 0.43 20.94
CA PHE A 269 -4.09 0.94 20.21
C PHE A 269 -3.06 1.62 21.12
N SER A 270 -1.86 1.82 20.59
CA SER A 270 -0.82 2.63 21.21
C SER A 270 -0.52 3.85 20.34
N ARG A 271 -0.69 5.06 20.89
CA ARG A 271 -0.34 6.32 20.21
C ARG A 271 1.13 6.38 19.82
N MET A 272 2.00 5.81 20.66
CA MET A 272 3.43 5.75 20.37
C MET A 272 3.72 4.81 19.19
N ALA A 273 3.04 3.66 19.13
CA ALA A 273 3.20 2.73 18.03
C ALA A 273 2.62 3.29 16.72
N GLU A 274 1.48 4.00 16.78
CA GLU A 274 0.93 4.76 15.66
C GLU A 274 1.96 5.78 15.14
N PHE A 275 2.54 6.60 16.02
CA PHE A 275 3.57 7.56 15.64
C PHE A 275 4.79 6.88 14.99
N CYS A 276 5.32 5.82 15.60
CA CYS A 276 6.45 5.07 15.05
C CYS A 276 6.13 4.40 13.70
N SER A 277 4.87 4.03 13.46
CA SER A 277 4.46 3.40 12.20
C SER A 277 4.58 4.32 10.98
N TYR A 278 4.49 5.65 11.16
CA TYR A 278 4.72 6.62 10.09
C TYR A 278 6.18 6.63 9.59
N PHE A 279 7.12 6.18 10.42
CA PHE A 279 8.54 6.07 10.05
C PHE A 279 8.93 4.67 9.58
N SER A 280 8.00 3.71 9.64
CA SER A 280 8.20 2.41 9.00
C SER A 280 8.09 2.59 7.49
N ALA A 281 8.94 1.90 6.72
CA ALA A 281 8.97 2.04 5.27
C ALA A 281 7.55 1.83 4.69
N GLU A 282 7.02 2.87 4.03
CA GLU A 282 5.84 2.76 3.20
C GLU A 282 6.12 1.71 2.13
N GLN A 283 5.13 0.88 1.79
CA GLN A 283 5.33 -0.13 0.74
C GLN A 283 5.63 0.59 -0.57
N ASP A 284 6.71 0.20 -1.25
CA ASP A 284 7.09 0.77 -2.53
C ASP A 284 5.89 0.74 -3.49
N TYR A 285 5.67 1.84 -4.21
CA TYR A 285 4.63 1.93 -5.22
C TYR A 285 4.81 0.83 -6.27
N VAL A 286 3.89 -0.14 -6.30
CA VAL A 286 3.89 -1.18 -7.31
C VAL A 286 2.97 -0.72 -8.43
N TYR A 287 3.55 -0.16 -9.49
CA TYR A 287 2.81 0.10 -10.72
C TYR A 287 2.41 -1.23 -11.38
N GLU A 288 1.12 -1.49 -11.50
CA GLU A 288 0.61 -2.69 -12.16
C GLU A 288 0.58 -2.43 -13.67
N TRP A 289 1.58 -2.95 -14.39
CA TRP A 289 1.73 -2.68 -15.81
C TRP A 289 0.64 -3.37 -16.64
N PRO A 290 0.12 -2.69 -17.69
CA PRO A 290 -0.85 -3.29 -18.61
C PRO A 290 -0.25 -4.50 -19.33
N ASP A 291 -1.10 -5.48 -19.66
CA ASP A 291 -0.71 -6.70 -20.36
C ASP A 291 0.12 -6.45 -21.63
N PHE A 292 1.04 -7.37 -21.94
CA PHE A 292 1.87 -7.31 -23.14
C PHE A 292 1.03 -7.21 -24.42
N GLN A 293 1.33 -6.24 -25.27
CA GLN A 293 0.72 -6.04 -26.57
C GLN A 293 1.80 -5.79 -27.62
N ALA A 294 1.95 -6.72 -28.57
CA ALA A 294 3.04 -6.65 -29.56
C ALA A 294 2.99 -5.38 -30.44
N ALA A 295 1.78 -4.91 -30.79
CA ALA A 295 1.59 -3.67 -31.53
C ALA A 295 2.05 -2.43 -30.74
N GLN A 296 1.80 -2.41 -29.42
CA GLN A 296 2.24 -1.34 -28.54
C GLN A 296 3.77 -1.34 -28.39
N LEU A 297 4.40 -2.51 -28.26
CA LEU A 297 5.86 -2.62 -28.25
C LEU A 297 6.47 -2.05 -29.54
N TYR A 298 5.91 -2.40 -30.71
CA TYR A 298 6.37 -1.89 -31.99
C TYR A 298 6.24 -0.37 -32.08
N SER A 299 5.07 0.16 -31.73
CA SER A 299 4.83 1.61 -31.71
C SER A 299 5.79 2.32 -30.75
N ASN A 300 5.93 1.84 -29.51
CA ASN A 300 6.83 2.42 -28.50
C ASN A 300 8.29 2.41 -28.95
N PHE A 301 8.74 1.34 -29.63
CA PHE A 301 10.10 1.23 -30.12
C PHE A 301 10.41 2.36 -31.12
N TRP A 302 9.51 2.55 -32.09
CA TRP A 302 9.69 3.56 -33.12
C TRP A 302 9.65 4.96 -32.51
N VAL A 303 8.65 5.27 -31.67
CA VAL A 303 8.56 6.58 -30.98
C VAL A 303 9.83 6.86 -30.19
N LEU A 304 10.33 5.88 -29.44
CA LEU A 304 11.57 6.00 -28.71
C LEU A 304 12.76 6.25 -29.65
N LEU A 305 12.83 5.56 -30.79
CA LEU A 305 13.91 5.72 -31.75
C LEU A 305 13.91 7.11 -32.39
N ASP A 306 12.74 7.63 -32.78
CA ASP A 306 12.59 8.98 -33.35
C ASP A 306 13.03 10.05 -32.36
N ASN A 307 12.55 9.94 -31.12
CA ASN A 307 12.94 10.84 -30.03
C ASN A 307 14.44 10.75 -29.70
N LEU A 308 15.04 9.55 -29.77
CA LEU A 308 16.47 9.37 -29.50
C LEU A 308 17.37 9.79 -30.64
N TRP A 309 16.86 9.85 -31.88
CA TRP A 309 17.69 9.98 -33.07
C TRP A 309 18.62 11.20 -33.06
N PRO A 310 18.18 12.42 -32.70
CA PRO A 310 19.06 13.59 -32.65
C PRO A 310 20.21 13.42 -31.65
N TYR A 311 19.96 12.74 -30.53
CA TYR A 311 20.97 12.46 -29.51
C TYR A 311 21.95 11.38 -29.97
N LEU A 312 21.45 10.35 -30.66
CA LEU A 312 22.30 9.30 -31.24
C LEU A 312 23.26 9.86 -32.29
N GLU A 313 22.81 10.81 -33.13
CA GLU A 313 23.68 11.50 -34.09
C GLU A 313 24.85 12.21 -33.39
N VAL A 314 24.58 12.94 -32.31
CA VAL A 314 25.64 13.60 -31.52
C VAL A 314 26.57 12.56 -30.89
N ILE A 315 26.02 11.51 -30.28
CA ILE A 315 26.81 10.44 -29.67
C ILE A 315 27.72 9.78 -30.71
N TRP A 316 27.22 9.47 -31.91
CA TRP A 316 28.02 8.85 -32.97
C TRP A 316 29.18 9.74 -33.45
N GLN A 317 29.04 11.06 -33.40
CA GLN A 317 30.12 11.98 -33.73
C GLN A 317 31.16 12.10 -32.59
N VAL A 318 30.72 12.07 -31.34
CA VAL A 318 31.57 12.28 -30.16
C VAL A 318 32.29 10.99 -29.74
N LEU A 319 31.63 9.84 -29.87
CA LEU A 319 32.08 8.57 -29.32
C LEU A 319 33.45 8.11 -29.87
N PRO A 320 33.77 8.21 -31.18
CA PRO A 320 35.11 7.89 -31.69
C PRO A 320 36.23 8.70 -31.03
N THR A 321 35.94 9.95 -30.64
CA THR A 321 36.89 10.84 -29.96
C THR A 321 37.07 10.45 -28.48
N LEU A 322 36.01 10.03 -27.80
CA LEU A 322 36.10 9.56 -26.41
C LEU A 322 36.73 8.16 -26.32
N ASN A 323 36.50 7.31 -27.33
CA ASN A 323 37.05 5.95 -27.41
C ASN A 323 38.50 5.89 -27.90
N TRP A 324 39.12 7.04 -28.19
CA TRP A 324 40.48 7.12 -28.71
C TRP A 324 40.69 6.39 -30.05
N GLU A 325 39.67 6.28 -30.90
CA GLU A 325 39.80 5.67 -32.24
C GLU A 325 40.79 6.46 -33.12
N HIS A 326 40.83 7.79 -32.93
CA HIS A 326 41.82 8.69 -33.52
C HIS A 326 42.63 9.37 -32.40
N PRO A 327 43.80 8.82 -32.01
CA PRO A 327 44.52 9.25 -30.81
C PRO A 327 44.93 10.74 -30.82
N THR A 328 45.31 11.27 -31.98
CA THR A 328 45.75 12.67 -32.12
C THR A 328 44.59 13.65 -31.95
N HIS A 329 43.45 13.40 -32.61
CA HIS A 329 42.25 14.22 -32.46
C HIS A 329 41.71 14.16 -31.02
N SER A 330 41.64 12.96 -30.46
CA SER A 330 41.18 12.72 -29.09
C SER A 330 42.06 13.44 -28.06
N PHE A 331 43.39 13.39 -28.22
CA PHE A 331 44.32 14.12 -27.37
C PHE A 331 44.16 15.64 -27.50
N MET A 332 44.01 16.17 -28.72
CA MET A 332 43.80 17.61 -28.94
C MET A 332 42.49 18.09 -28.31
N CYS A 333 41.39 17.34 -28.47
CA CYS A 333 40.12 17.63 -27.80
C CYS A 333 40.24 17.57 -26.28
N PHE A 334 40.90 16.53 -25.75
CA PHE A 334 41.13 16.39 -24.31
C PHE A 334 41.95 17.56 -23.76
N ALA A 335 43.07 17.91 -24.40
CA ALA A 335 43.93 19.01 -24.01
C ALA A 335 43.19 20.35 -24.06
N LEU A 336 42.37 20.58 -25.09
CA LEU A 336 41.54 21.77 -25.20
C LEU A 336 40.51 21.83 -24.06
N CYS A 337 39.79 20.75 -23.77
CA CYS A 337 38.80 20.70 -22.69
C CYS A 337 39.43 20.93 -21.32
N VAL A 338 40.60 20.33 -21.05
CA VAL A 338 41.37 20.54 -19.82
C VAL A 338 41.84 21.99 -19.73
N TRP A 339 42.38 22.54 -20.81
CA TRP A 339 42.80 23.94 -20.86
C TRP A 339 41.64 24.90 -20.60
N LEU A 340 40.46 24.67 -21.21
CA LEU A 340 39.25 25.45 -20.94
C LEU A 340 38.82 25.36 -19.47
N CYS A 341 38.83 24.17 -18.87
CA CYS A 341 38.48 24.00 -17.45
C CYS A 341 39.46 24.69 -16.50
N LEU A 342 40.75 24.76 -16.86
CA LEU A 342 41.79 25.38 -16.03
C LEU A 342 41.88 26.89 -16.23
N SER A 343 41.63 27.39 -17.44
CA SER A 343 41.72 28.81 -17.81
C SER A 343 40.45 29.58 -17.46
N LEU A 344 39.26 29.00 -17.65
CA LEU A 344 37.98 29.66 -17.43
C LEU A 344 37.42 29.28 -16.06
N GLN A 345 37.71 30.11 -15.06
CA GLN A 345 37.19 29.93 -13.70
C GLN A 345 35.65 29.86 -13.64
N TRP A 346 34.99 30.59 -14.54
CA TRP A 346 33.54 30.73 -14.60
C TRP A 346 32.87 29.81 -15.62
N LEU A 347 33.57 28.83 -16.18
CA LEU A 347 33.03 27.94 -17.22
C LEU A 347 31.69 27.28 -16.83
N PRO A 348 31.52 26.70 -15.62
CA PRO A 348 30.23 26.16 -15.19
C PRO A 348 29.11 27.22 -15.17
N VAL A 349 29.44 28.45 -14.77
CA VAL A 349 28.48 29.57 -14.71
C VAL A 349 28.08 29.99 -16.12
N VAL A 350 29.02 30.08 -17.06
CA VAL A 350 28.73 30.41 -18.47
C VAL A 350 27.81 29.35 -19.10
N ILE A 351 28.04 28.07 -18.84
CA ILE A 351 27.17 26.98 -19.31
C ILE A 351 25.75 27.13 -18.75
N HIS A 352 25.61 27.43 -17.46
CA HIS A 352 24.30 27.65 -16.84
C HIS A 352 23.60 28.89 -17.40
N LEU A 353 24.33 30.00 -17.62
CA LEU A 353 23.77 31.21 -18.23
C LEU A 353 23.29 30.96 -19.66
N ALA A 354 24.01 30.14 -20.43
CA ALA A 354 23.58 29.75 -21.78
C ALA A 354 22.28 28.93 -21.74
N LEU A 355 22.15 27.99 -20.80
CA LEU A 355 20.90 27.22 -20.62
C LEU A 355 19.73 28.11 -20.18
N ILE A 356 19.96 29.04 -19.25
CA ILE A 356 18.95 30.02 -18.83
C ILE A 356 18.53 30.90 -20.01
N ALA A 357 19.50 31.39 -20.80
CA ALA A 357 19.22 32.20 -21.98
C ALA A 357 18.42 31.41 -23.03
N PHE A 358 18.70 30.12 -23.21
CA PHE A 358 17.93 29.24 -24.09
C PHE A 358 16.48 29.08 -23.62
N VAL A 359 16.25 28.80 -22.33
CA VAL A 359 14.90 28.73 -21.75
C VAL A 359 14.15 30.06 -21.92
N LEU A 360 14.81 31.19 -21.65
CA LEU A 360 14.21 32.52 -21.79
C LEU A 360 13.90 32.87 -23.25
N ARG A 361 14.80 32.51 -24.18
CA ARG A 361 14.55 32.68 -25.62
C ARG A 361 13.26 31.95 -26.02
N ASN A 362 13.11 30.69 -25.62
CA ASN A 362 11.92 29.90 -25.95
C ASN A 362 10.64 30.51 -25.33
N TYR A 363 10.73 31.06 -24.11
CA TYR A 363 9.63 31.83 -23.51
C TYR A 363 9.23 33.04 -24.36
N PHE A 364 10.20 33.84 -24.80
CA PHE A 364 9.93 35.04 -25.60
C PHE A 364 9.40 34.68 -26.99
N GLU A 365 9.92 33.63 -27.64
CA GLU A 365 9.41 33.17 -28.94
C GLU A 365 7.93 32.79 -28.85
N LEU A 366 7.52 32.02 -27.84
CA LEU A 366 6.11 31.66 -27.64
C LEU A 366 5.20 32.87 -27.38
N ASN A 367 5.62 33.76 -26.49
CA ASN A 367 4.83 34.95 -26.15
C ASN A 367 4.79 35.96 -27.31
N PHE A 368 5.85 36.06 -28.10
CA PHE A 368 5.90 36.92 -29.27
C PHE A 368 5.01 36.38 -30.39
N HIS A 369 4.97 35.06 -30.61
CA HIS A 369 4.02 34.42 -31.54
C HIS A 369 2.57 34.61 -31.08
N SER A 370 2.27 34.50 -29.78
CA SER A 370 0.95 34.79 -29.22
C SER A 370 0.53 36.25 -29.43
N PHE A 371 1.46 37.19 -29.21
CA PHE A 371 1.23 38.62 -29.41
C PHE A 371 1.08 39.00 -30.89
N ALA A 372 1.89 38.42 -31.78
CA ALA A 372 1.80 38.66 -33.23
C ALA A 372 0.53 38.04 -33.85
N SER A 373 0.09 36.88 -33.36
CA SER A 373 -1.16 36.23 -33.77
C SER A 373 -2.42 36.96 -33.24
N SER A 374 -2.28 37.84 -32.25
CA SER A 374 -3.40 38.66 -31.75
C SER A 374 -3.82 39.77 -32.72
N ASN A 375 -3.03 40.01 -33.77
CA ASN A 375 -3.21 41.16 -34.67
C ASN A 375 -3.60 40.80 -36.12
N ASP A 376 -3.76 39.51 -36.45
CA ASP A 376 -4.32 39.08 -37.73
C ASP A 376 -5.46 38.09 -37.45
N GLY A 377 -6.69 38.60 -37.42
CA GLY A 377 -7.90 37.82 -37.23
C GLY A 377 -8.22 36.98 -38.46
N LYS A 378 -7.48 35.89 -38.67
CA LYS A 378 -7.77 34.89 -39.70
C LYS A 378 -7.98 33.51 -39.08
N GLU A 379 -9.12 32.96 -39.46
CA GLU A 379 -9.68 31.65 -39.18
C GLU A 379 -8.63 30.56 -38.92
N HIS A 380 -8.77 29.90 -37.76
CA HIS A 380 -8.13 28.62 -37.46
C HIS A 380 -8.56 27.58 -38.52
N PRO A 381 -7.64 26.94 -39.26
CA PRO A 381 -7.95 25.67 -39.89
C PRO A 381 -8.13 24.63 -38.78
N ASN A 382 -9.24 23.89 -38.82
CA ASN A 382 -9.46 22.71 -37.98
C ASN A 382 -8.25 21.77 -38.07
N LEU A 383 -7.46 21.72 -37.00
CA LEU A 383 -6.28 20.87 -36.84
C LEU A 383 -6.61 19.66 -35.96
N ASP A 384 -7.77 19.03 -36.18
CA ASP A 384 -8.24 17.89 -35.38
C ASP A 384 -8.32 16.57 -36.17
N ASN A 385 -7.54 16.38 -37.24
CA ASN A 385 -7.65 15.15 -38.04
C ASN A 385 -6.38 14.52 -38.64
N ASP A 386 -5.16 14.91 -38.22
CA ASP A 386 -3.94 14.34 -38.85
C ASP A 386 -2.96 13.62 -37.91
N MET A 387 -3.42 13.19 -36.72
CA MET A 387 -2.58 12.40 -35.80
C MET A 387 -2.66 10.87 -36.04
N SER A 388 -3.22 10.42 -37.16
CA SER A 388 -3.28 9.01 -37.54
C SER A 388 -2.51 8.66 -38.83
N ASN A 389 -1.76 9.60 -39.40
CA ASN A 389 -0.97 9.35 -40.62
C ASN A 389 0.47 9.90 -40.55
N GLY A 390 1.08 9.88 -39.36
CA GLY A 390 2.51 10.08 -39.21
C GLY A 390 3.25 8.91 -39.86
N SER A 391 3.67 9.06 -41.11
CA SER A 391 4.65 8.16 -41.71
C SER A 391 5.90 8.22 -40.83
N PHE A 392 6.17 7.15 -40.08
CA PHE A 392 7.36 7.04 -39.27
C PHE A 392 8.58 7.31 -40.16
N ARG A 393 9.54 8.15 -39.72
CA ARG A 393 10.79 8.34 -40.45
C ARG A 393 11.41 6.97 -40.68
N GLN A 394 11.56 6.56 -41.95
CA GLN A 394 12.05 5.23 -42.24
C GLN A 394 13.58 5.22 -42.09
N TYR A 395 14.03 4.73 -40.94
CA TYR A 395 15.46 4.58 -40.66
C TYR A 395 16.02 3.34 -41.35
N ASN A 396 17.24 3.45 -41.91
CA ASN A 396 17.96 2.32 -42.49
C ASN A 396 18.53 1.43 -41.38
N LEU A 397 17.68 0.58 -40.79
CA LEU A 397 18.12 -0.42 -39.81
C LEU A 397 18.80 -1.61 -40.50
N PRO A 398 19.71 -2.33 -39.80
CA PRO A 398 20.29 -3.58 -40.31
C PRO A 398 19.21 -4.57 -40.75
N SER A 399 19.40 -5.22 -41.90
CA SER A 399 18.38 -6.03 -42.60
C SER A 399 17.73 -7.14 -41.76
N GLY A 400 18.42 -7.64 -40.72
CA GLY A 400 17.90 -8.65 -39.80
C GLY A 400 16.87 -8.13 -38.77
N PHE A 401 16.81 -6.82 -38.52
CA PHE A 401 15.99 -6.24 -37.45
C PHE A 401 14.48 -6.28 -37.77
N ASN A 402 14.10 -5.91 -38.99
CA ASN A 402 12.71 -5.92 -39.45
C ASN A 402 12.12 -7.34 -39.47
N HIS A 403 12.94 -8.33 -39.83
CA HIS A 403 12.55 -9.74 -39.80
C HIS A 403 12.36 -10.26 -38.36
N LEU A 404 13.18 -9.81 -37.41
CA LEU A 404 13.08 -10.19 -36.00
C LEU A 404 11.80 -9.66 -35.34
N MET A 405 11.44 -8.40 -35.63
CA MET A 405 10.23 -7.75 -35.11
C MET A 405 8.95 -8.40 -35.67
N ASN A 406 8.89 -8.67 -36.97
CA ASN A 406 7.76 -9.38 -37.59
C ASN A 406 7.63 -10.83 -37.11
N LYS A 407 8.73 -11.46 -36.66
CA LYS A 407 8.67 -12.81 -36.09
C LYS A 407 8.18 -12.78 -34.64
N MET A 408 8.49 -11.73 -33.87
CA MET A 408 8.03 -11.55 -32.49
C MET A 408 6.52 -11.30 -32.36
N THR A 409 5.87 -10.70 -33.36
CA THR A 409 4.42 -10.47 -33.34
C THR A 409 3.60 -11.77 -33.47
N HIS A 410 4.20 -12.83 -34.03
CA HIS A 410 3.54 -14.10 -34.31
C HIS A 410 3.95 -15.25 -33.38
N VAL A 411 4.93 -15.06 -32.48
CA VAL A 411 5.34 -16.15 -31.58
C VAL A 411 4.38 -16.18 -30.39
N THR A 412 3.77 -17.35 -30.15
CA THR A 412 3.07 -17.67 -28.90
C THR A 412 4.13 -17.95 -27.84
N ILE A 413 4.53 -16.89 -27.17
CA ILE A 413 5.71 -16.87 -26.32
C ILE A 413 5.39 -17.44 -24.93
N ASP A 414 6.28 -18.32 -24.42
CA ASP A 414 6.30 -18.84 -23.05
C ASP A 414 6.12 -17.73 -21.99
N GLN A 415 5.51 -18.04 -20.85
CA GLN A 415 5.12 -17.03 -19.86
C GLN A 415 6.31 -16.28 -19.24
N GLU A 416 7.51 -16.87 -19.24
CA GLU A 416 8.74 -16.17 -18.87
C GLU A 416 9.12 -15.10 -19.92
N THR A 417 9.05 -15.45 -21.20
CA THR A 417 9.41 -14.54 -22.30
C THR A 417 8.32 -13.48 -22.55
N LYS A 418 7.04 -13.75 -22.25
CA LYS A 418 5.99 -12.72 -22.23
C LYS A 418 6.31 -11.65 -21.17
N ARG A 419 6.76 -12.06 -19.98
CA ARG A 419 7.15 -11.12 -18.91
C ARG A 419 8.37 -10.28 -19.28
N THR A 420 9.37 -10.87 -19.94
CA THR A 420 10.55 -10.10 -20.39
C THR A 420 10.18 -9.09 -21.47
N LEU A 421 9.36 -9.47 -22.46
CA LEU A 421 8.91 -8.55 -23.49
C LEU A 421 8.01 -7.44 -22.95
N GLN A 422 7.16 -7.75 -21.98
CA GLN A 422 6.37 -6.74 -21.28
C GLN A 422 7.28 -5.76 -20.54
N SER A 423 8.31 -6.25 -19.84
CA SER A 423 9.32 -5.39 -19.22
C SER A 423 10.01 -4.48 -20.24
N VAL A 424 10.40 -5.00 -21.41
CA VAL A 424 10.99 -4.19 -22.49
C VAL A 424 10.01 -3.15 -23.02
N GLN A 425 8.75 -3.53 -23.30
CA GLN A 425 7.70 -2.61 -23.75
C GLN A 425 7.52 -1.45 -22.77
N ASN A 426 7.48 -1.76 -21.48
CA ASN A 426 7.28 -0.78 -20.42
C ASN A 426 8.50 0.13 -20.26
N ASN A 427 9.71 -0.44 -20.30
CA ASN A 427 10.95 0.34 -20.26
C ASN A 427 11.04 1.30 -21.44
N MET A 428 10.65 0.89 -22.65
CA MET A 428 10.66 1.76 -23.82
C MET A 428 9.68 2.92 -23.69
N ALA A 429 8.45 2.65 -23.22
CA ALA A 429 7.46 3.70 -22.95
C ALA A 429 7.97 4.71 -21.91
N TRP A 430 8.59 4.21 -20.84
CA TRP A 430 9.16 5.03 -19.79
C TRP A 430 10.29 5.92 -20.31
N TRP A 431 11.24 5.36 -21.08
CA TRP A 431 12.32 6.13 -21.71
C TRP A 431 11.79 7.19 -22.69
N SER A 432 10.79 6.86 -23.50
CA SER A 432 10.16 7.83 -24.41
C SER A 432 9.53 8.98 -23.63
N SER A 433 8.82 8.69 -22.53
CA SER A 433 8.28 9.71 -21.63
C SER A 433 9.37 10.59 -21.02
N ILE A 434 10.52 10.04 -20.66
CA ILE A 434 11.63 10.83 -20.09
C ILE A 434 12.22 11.77 -21.12
N ILE A 435 12.42 11.31 -22.35
CA ILE A 435 12.95 12.17 -23.41
C ILE A 435 11.95 13.30 -23.71
N ASN A 436 10.66 12.98 -23.80
CA ASN A 436 9.63 14.00 -23.94
C ASN A 436 9.65 14.97 -22.75
N ASN A 437 9.78 14.46 -21.52
CA ASN A 437 9.87 15.30 -20.33
C ASN A 437 11.12 16.18 -20.34
N LEU A 438 12.26 15.72 -20.89
CA LEU A 438 13.47 16.52 -21.07
C LEU A 438 13.24 17.65 -22.10
N GLU A 439 12.53 17.38 -23.19
CA GLU A 439 12.16 18.41 -24.17
C GLU A 439 11.18 19.43 -23.57
N LEU A 440 10.20 18.95 -22.80
CA LEU A 440 9.27 19.75 -21.99
C LEU A 440 9.98 20.67 -20.99
N MET A 441 11.17 20.31 -20.50
CA MET A 441 11.94 21.18 -19.61
C MET A 441 12.31 22.53 -20.25
N PHE A 442 12.35 22.61 -21.59
CA PHE A 442 12.77 23.81 -22.32
C PHE A 442 11.69 24.40 -23.24
N SER A 443 10.56 23.71 -23.43
CA SER A 443 9.52 24.11 -24.40
C SER A 443 8.43 25.03 -23.85
N TRP A 444 8.34 25.26 -22.52
CA TRP A 444 7.28 26.05 -21.86
C TRP A 444 5.84 25.58 -22.10
N GLU A 445 5.65 24.36 -22.62
CA GLU A 445 4.32 23.78 -22.83
C GLU A 445 3.59 23.54 -21.50
N ASP A 446 4.30 23.05 -20.46
CA ASP A 446 3.86 23.12 -19.06
C ASP A 446 4.58 24.28 -18.34
N THR A 447 3.89 25.40 -18.25
CA THR A 447 4.41 26.63 -17.62
C THR A 447 4.89 26.43 -16.19
N PHE A 448 4.22 25.58 -15.39
CA PHE A 448 4.61 25.37 -14.00
C PHE A 448 5.85 24.48 -13.90
N TYR A 449 5.93 23.45 -14.73
CA TYR A 449 7.09 22.56 -14.77
C TYR A 449 8.35 23.30 -15.27
N THR A 450 8.27 23.96 -16.43
CA THR A 450 9.40 24.72 -17.00
C THR A 450 9.84 25.87 -16.08
N ALA A 451 8.91 26.58 -15.42
CA ALA A 451 9.26 27.63 -14.47
C ALA A 451 10.02 27.10 -13.24
N ARG A 452 9.67 25.90 -12.75
CA ARG A 452 10.43 25.24 -11.66
C ARG A 452 11.84 24.87 -12.11
N ILE A 453 11.99 24.35 -13.33
CA ILE A 453 13.32 24.06 -13.90
C ILE A 453 14.16 25.33 -14.03
N LEU A 454 13.57 26.42 -14.52
CA LEU A 454 14.25 27.71 -14.60
C LEU A 454 14.71 28.19 -13.21
N LEU A 455 13.86 28.07 -12.19
CA LEU A 455 14.24 28.38 -10.81
C LEU A 455 15.42 27.52 -10.33
N TYR A 456 15.39 26.20 -10.58
CA TYR A 456 16.50 25.32 -10.21
C TYR A 456 17.80 25.66 -10.97
N LEU A 457 17.72 26.03 -12.25
CA LEU A 457 18.86 26.50 -13.03
C LEU A 457 19.46 27.78 -12.44
N ILE A 458 18.62 28.75 -12.02
CA ILE A 458 19.06 29.99 -11.36
C ILE A 458 19.72 29.69 -10.02
N VAL A 459 19.11 28.85 -9.17
CA VAL A 459 19.65 28.46 -7.87
C VAL A 459 20.99 27.72 -8.04
N SER A 460 21.08 26.79 -8.99
CA SER A 460 22.31 26.09 -9.34
C SER A 460 23.39 27.06 -9.82
N CYS A 461 23.02 28.03 -10.67
CA CYS A 461 23.94 29.06 -11.14
C CYS A 461 24.52 29.86 -9.97
N ILE A 462 23.68 30.29 -9.01
CA ILE A 462 24.13 30.98 -7.79
C ILE A 462 25.05 30.07 -6.97
N LEU A 463 24.72 28.80 -6.81
CA LEU A 463 25.55 27.85 -6.08
C LEU A 463 26.95 27.69 -6.73
N HIS A 464 27.02 27.69 -8.05
CA HIS A 464 28.29 27.66 -8.79
C HIS A 464 29.12 28.95 -8.64
N ILE A 465 28.50 30.09 -8.31
CA ILE A 465 29.21 31.33 -7.95
C ILE A 465 29.81 31.21 -6.55
N VAL A 466 29.09 30.60 -5.61
CA VAL A 466 29.52 30.47 -4.19
C VAL A 466 30.55 29.36 -4.01
N ILE A 467 30.37 28.22 -4.69
CA ILE A 467 31.24 27.05 -4.59
C ILE A 467 31.99 26.87 -5.92
N PRO A 468 33.32 27.05 -5.93
CA PRO A 468 34.12 26.90 -7.15
C PRO A 468 34.17 25.42 -7.57
N ASN A 469 33.23 25.03 -8.43
CA ASN A 469 33.05 23.65 -8.91
C ASN A 469 33.91 23.29 -10.13
N LYS A 470 34.89 24.13 -10.50
CA LYS A 470 35.77 23.89 -11.66
C LYS A 470 36.53 22.56 -11.58
N TYR A 471 36.89 22.12 -10.38
CA TYR A 471 37.59 20.86 -10.16
C TYR A 471 36.68 19.65 -10.33
N LEU A 472 35.38 19.78 -10.05
CA LEU A 472 34.40 18.73 -10.33
C LEU A 472 34.20 18.58 -11.84
N LEU A 473 34.09 19.70 -12.57
CA LEU A 473 34.03 19.68 -14.04
C LEU A 473 35.31 19.09 -14.65
N LEU A 474 36.48 19.49 -14.13
CA LEU A 474 37.76 18.93 -14.57
C LEU A 474 37.84 17.42 -14.30
N ALA A 475 37.45 16.97 -13.10
CA ALA A 475 37.42 15.54 -12.77
C ALA A 475 36.48 14.77 -13.69
N PHE A 476 35.33 15.34 -14.05
CA PHE A 476 34.39 14.75 -15.00
C PHE A 476 34.97 14.67 -16.41
N VAL A 477 35.58 15.73 -16.93
CA VAL A 477 36.26 15.72 -18.24
C VAL A 477 37.39 14.69 -18.28
N VAL A 478 38.22 14.64 -17.23
CA VAL A 478 39.29 13.64 -17.12
C VAL A 478 38.71 12.24 -17.09
N TYR A 479 37.66 11.99 -16.30
CA TYR A 479 36.98 10.71 -16.25
C TYR A 479 36.44 10.30 -17.62
N LEU A 480 35.76 11.19 -18.33
CA LEU A 480 35.16 10.91 -19.63
C LEU A 480 36.18 10.42 -20.67
N PHE A 481 37.35 11.05 -20.72
CA PHE A 481 38.41 10.69 -21.67
C PHE A 481 39.26 9.52 -21.18
N VAL A 482 39.51 9.39 -19.87
CA VAL A 482 40.40 8.33 -19.35
C VAL A 482 39.68 6.98 -19.25
N GLN A 483 38.36 6.96 -19.04
CA GLN A 483 37.63 5.71 -18.78
C GLN A 483 37.75 4.66 -19.91
N TRP A 484 37.92 5.12 -21.14
CA TRP A 484 38.02 4.29 -22.34
C TRP A 484 39.46 3.90 -22.68
N THR A 485 40.44 4.36 -21.90
CA THR A 485 41.84 4.00 -22.12
C THR A 485 42.15 2.61 -21.57
N VAL A 486 43.02 1.87 -22.27
CA VAL A 486 43.45 0.52 -21.86
C VAL A 486 43.96 0.46 -20.40
N PRO A 487 44.80 1.41 -19.92
CA PRO A 487 45.27 1.38 -18.53
C PRO A 487 44.14 1.52 -17.51
N PHE A 488 43.14 2.38 -17.78
CA PHE A 488 42.01 2.56 -16.88
C PHE A 488 41.11 1.32 -16.84
N MET A 489 40.85 0.70 -17.99
CA MET A 489 40.11 -0.55 -18.07
C MET A 489 40.80 -1.66 -17.29
N TRP A 490 42.12 -1.79 -17.40
CA TRP A 490 42.87 -2.76 -16.62
C TRP A 490 42.77 -2.50 -15.11
N PHE A 491 42.88 -1.22 -14.71
CA PHE A 491 42.72 -0.81 -13.32
C PHE A 491 41.32 -1.12 -12.77
N THR A 492 40.25 -0.83 -13.51
CA THR A 492 38.88 -1.12 -13.05
C THR A 492 38.61 -2.62 -12.97
N HIS A 493 39.10 -3.41 -13.93
CA HIS A 493 39.05 -4.88 -13.85
C HIS A 493 39.81 -5.42 -12.65
N PHE A 494 40.98 -4.86 -12.32
CA PHE A 494 41.74 -5.23 -11.14
C PHE A 494 40.99 -4.91 -9.83
N ILE A 495 40.39 -3.71 -9.71
CA ILE A 495 39.57 -3.34 -8.55
C ILE A 495 38.33 -4.25 -8.42
N PHE A 496 37.69 -4.56 -9.54
CA PHE A 496 36.55 -5.50 -9.56
C PHE A 496 36.97 -6.90 -9.10
N ALA A 497 38.10 -7.40 -9.59
CA ALA A 497 38.67 -8.68 -9.17
C ALA A 497 38.98 -8.72 -7.66
N ILE A 498 39.54 -7.64 -7.11
CA ILE A 498 39.76 -7.52 -5.65
C ILE A 498 38.44 -7.56 -4.90
N ARG A 499 37.43 -6.76 -5.32
CA ARG A 499 36.13 -6.72 -4.65
C ARG A 499 35.44 -8.09 -4.68
N GLN A 500 35.54 -8.81 -5.79
CA GLN A 500 35.01 -10.16 -5.93
C GLN A 500 35.76 -11.17 -5.05
N SER A 501 37.09 -11.05 -4.97
CA SER A 501 37.94 -11.85 -4.08
C SER A 501 37.57 -11.65 -2.61
N ILE A 502 37.39 -10.40 -2.16
CA ILE A 502 36.98 -10.07 -0.79
C ILE A 502 35.58 -10.64 -0.49
N ARG A 503 34.61 -10.49 -1.41
CA ARG A 503 33.26 -11.05 -1.24
C ARG A 503 33.28 -12.57 -1.13
N SER A 504 34.07 -13.24 -1.98
CA SER A 504 34.26 -14.68 -1.94
C SER A 504 34.89 -15.12 -0.61
N PHE A 505 35.92 -14.42 -0.15
CA PHE A 505 36.58 -14.68 1.12
C PHE A 505 35.63 -14.52 2.32
N VAL A 506 34.85 -13.44 2.37
CA VAL A 506 33.84 -13.22 3.42
C VAL A 506 32.76 -14.30 3.39
N HIS A 507 32.32 -14.73 2.20
CA HIS A 507 31.35 -15.80 2.05
C HIS A 507 31.90 -17.14 2.56
N GLN A 508 33.14 -17.49 2.18
CA GLN A 508 33.82 -18.69 2.68
C GLN A 508 34.00 -18.66 4.21
N HIS A 509 34.33 -17.50 4.79
CA HIS A 509 34.46 -17.36 6.24
C HIS A 509 33.10 -17.55 6.94
N ARG A 510 32.01 -16.97 6.41
CA ARG A 510 30.65 -17.19 6.93
C ARG A 510 30.25 -18.66 6.87
N LEU A 511 30.50 -19.33 5.74
CA LEU A 511 30.24 -20.77 5.61
C LEU A 511 31.03 -21.58 6.63
N ARG A 512 32.33 -21.34 6.79
CA ARG A 512 33.16 -22.02 7.81
C ARG A 512 32.66 -21.78 9.23
N SER A 513 32.27 -20.55 9.57
CA SER A 513 31.69 -20.24 10.88
C SER A 513 30.37 -20.97 11.12
N SER A 514 29.52 -21.09 10.10
CA SER A 514 28.26 -21.83 10.19
C SER A 514 28.47 -23.34 10.35
N MET A 515 29.47 -23.91 9.68
CA MET A 515 29.83 -25.33 9.80
C MET A 515 30.46 -25.63 11.17
N ALA A 516 31.31 -24.75 11.69
CA ALA A 516 31.87 -24.87 13.04
C ALA A 516 30.78 -24.82 14.12
N GLN A 517 29.78 -23.96 13.96
CA GLN A 517 28.60 -23.90 14.84
C GLN A 517 27.76 -25.18 14.77
N ALA A 518 27.58 -25.73 13.57
CA ALA A 518 26.85 -26.97 13.35
C ALA A 518 27.58 -28.19 13.95
N ASP A 519 28.91 -28.26 13.82
CA ASP A 519 29.74 -29.30 14.45
C ASP A 519 29.75 -29.20 15.99
N LEU A 520 29.75 -27.98 16.54
CA LEU A 520 29.62 -27.78 18.00
C LEU A 520 28.26 -28.29 18.50
N ASN A 521 27.19 -28.01 17.77
CA ASN A 521 25.85 -28.48 18.09
C ASN A 521 25.70 -30.00 17.93
N ALA A 522 26.47 -30.63 17.03
CA ALA A 522 26.48 -32.07 16.84
C ALA A 522 27.31 -32.84 17.89
N ARG A 523 28.26 -32.18 18.56
CA ARG A 523 29.15 -32.78 19.58
C ARG A 523 28.62 -32.71 21.01
N LEU A 524 27.49 -32.05 21.27
CA LEU A 524 26.83 -32.07 22.57
C LEU A 524 25.99 -33.35 22.72
N PRO A 525 26.30 -34.27 23.66
CA PRO A 525 25.44 -35.40 23.92
C PRO A 525 24.15 -34.92 24.59
N GLY A 526 23.01 -35.34 24.05
CA GLY A 526 21.70 -35.05 24.63
C GLY A 526 21.61 -35.54 26.07
N ALA A 527 21.53 -34.61 27.01
CA ALA A 527 21.12 -34.88 28.38
C ALA A 527 19.60 -35.14 28.38
N GLY A 528 19.22 -36.40 28.28
CA GLY A 528 17.88 -36.85 28.65
C GLY A 528 17.72 -36.81 30.17
N LEU A 529 16.67 -36.14 30.65
CA LEU A 529 16.04 -36.46 31.92
C LEU A 529 14.72 -37.18 31.63
N SER A 530 14.67 -38.40 32.16
CA SER A 530 13.64 -39.42 32.08
C SER A 530 12.34 -39.06 32.79
N GLY A 531 11.21 -39.54 32.26
CA GLY A 531 9.98 -39.75 33.03
C GLY A 531 8.80 -40.27 32.20
N GLY A 532 8.54 -41.58 32.27
CA GLY A 532 7.17 -42.14 32.13
C GLY A 532 6.83 -42.85 30.81
N LEU A 533 6.84 -44.18 30.87
CA LEU A 533 6.28 -45.11 29.89
C LEU A 533 4.76 -44.95 29.72
N SER A 534 4.28 -44.96 28.47
CA SER A 534 3.07 -45.72 28.10
C SER A 534 3.11 -46.04 26.60
N MET A 535 2.96 -47.33 26.30
CA MET A 535 2.97 -47.93 24.97
C MET A 535 1.55 -47.93 24.38
N ASN A 536 1.49 -47.86 23.04
CA ASN A 536 0.35 -48.02 22.13
C ASN A 536 -0.64 -46.84 22.02
N ASP A 537 -0.44 -46.02 20.99
CA ASP A 537 -1.21 -46.13 19.74
C ASP A 537 -0.67 -45.15 18.69
N GLN A 538 -0.41 -45.66 17.48
CA GLN A 538 -0.18 -44.87 16.27
C GLN A 538 -1.42 -45.02 15.37
N PRO A 539 -1.84 -43.98 14.61
CA PRO A 539 -1.08 -43.68 13.39
C PRO A 539 -1.04 -42.20 12.90
N ARG A 540 0.04 -41.94 12.16
CA ARG A 540 0.23 -40.99 11.03
C ARG A 540 -0.06 -39.49 11.25
N ALA A 541 1.03 -38.72 11.41
CA ALA A 541 1.11 -37.34 10.94
C ALA A 541 2.55 -36.93 10.54
N MET A 542 2.68 -36.50 9.28
CA MET A 542 3.54 -35.41 8.78
C MET A 542 4.99 -35.33 9.31
N ARG A 543 5.92 -36.05 8.66
CA ARG A 543 7.36 -35.78 8.81
C ARG A 543 7.71 -34.49 8.06
N ARG A 544 8.02 -33.43 8.81
CA ARG A 544 8.53 -32.13 8.32
C ARG A 544 9.73 -32.32 7.37
N THR A 545 9.55 -31.96 6.11
CA THR A 545 10.60 -31.74 5.12
C THR A 545 11.01 -30.26 5.12
N VAL A 546 11.78 -29.84 6.13
CA VAL A 546 12.39 -28.50 6.16
C VAL A 546 13.89 -28.65 6.32
N SER A 547 14.57 -29.08 5.26
CA SER A 547 16.03 -28.96 5.13
C SER A 547 16.55 -29.02 3.69
N ASN A 548 15.76 -29.51 2.72
CA ASN A 548 16.21 -29.62 1.32
C ASN A 548 15.80 -28.46 0.39
N ALA A 549 15.00 -27.50 0.86
CA ALA A 549 14.52 -26.39 0.02
C ALA A 549 15.58 -25.28 -0.16
N SER A 550 16.31 -24.92 0.91
CA SER A 550 17.37 -23.91 0.85
C SER A 550 18.56 -24.37 -0.01
N ALA A 551 19.00 -25.62 0.12
CA ALA A 551 20.09 -26.18 -0.70
C ALA A 551 19.75 -26.24 -2.20
N ARG A 552 18.50 -26.57 -2.56
CA ARG A 552 18.04 -26.54 -3.97
C ARG A 552 17.87 -25.13 -4.51
N ALA A 553 17.49 -24.16 -3.68
CA ALA A 553 17.39 -22.76 -4.08
C ALA A 553 18.78 -22.18 -4.38
N HIS A 554 19.77 -22.44 -3.52
CA HIS A 554 21.15 -21.98 -3.75
C HIS A 554 21.81 -22.66 -4.97
N ALA A 555 21.56 -23.94 -5.22
CA ALA A 555 22.06 -24.64 -6.41
C ALA A 555 21.44 -24.14 -7.73
N ARG A 556 20.18 -23.68 -7.71
CA ARG A 556 19.52 -23.08 -8.89
C ARG A 556 20.03 -21.68 -9.21
N VAL A 557 20.35 -20.88 -8.19
CA VAL A 557 20.95 -19.54 -8.36
C VAL A 557 22.35 -19.67 -9.00
N SER A 558 23.17 -20.61 -8.49
CA SER A 558 24.51 -20.89 -9.04
C SER A 558 24.50 -21.27 -10.53
N LYS A 559 23.54 -22.08 -10.98
CA LYS A 559 23.43 -22.47 -12.41
C LYS A 559 22.97 -21.33 -13.32
N LYS A 560 22.10 -20.44 -12.83
CA LYS A 560 21.70 -19.24 -13.60
C LYS A 560 22.86 -18.24 -13.71
N GLU A 561 23.68 -18.11 -12.67
CA GLU A 561 24.89 -17.28 -12.69
C GLU A 561 25.98 -17.85 -13.60
N GLU A 562 26.18 -19.18 -13.63
CA GLU A 562 27.07 -19.84 -14.60
C GLU A 562 26.61 -19.66 -16.04
N ALA A 563 25.30 -19.76 -16.31
CA ALA A 563 24.75 -19.55 -17.65
C ALA A 563 24.87 -18.09 -18.12
N PHE A 564 24.70 -17.12 -17.22
CA PHE A 564 24.94 -15.70 -17.51
C PHE A 564 26.43 -15.40 -17.74
N GLY A 565 27.32 -15.99 -16.93
CA GLY A 565 28.77 -15.89 -17.12
C GLY A 565 29.23 -16.49 -18.45
N ALA A 566 28.71 -17.66 -18.83
CA ALA A 566 29.00 -18.29 -20.10
C ALA A 566 28.46 -17.49 -21.30
N ALA A 567 27.25 -16.93 -21.19
CA ALA A 567 26.67 -16.08 -22.24
C ALA A 567 27.44 -14.76 -22.40
N ALA A 568 27.85 -14.13 -21.30
CA ALA A 568 28.67 -12.92 -21.32
C ALA A 568 30.08 -13.20 -21.91
N SER A 569 30.67 -14.34 -21.57
CA SER A 569 31.97 -14.78 -22.12
C SER A 569 31.89 -15.06 -23.63
N ALA A 570 30.83 -15.73 -24.09
CA ALA A 570 30.60 -16.00 -25.52
C ALA A 570 30.30 -14.73 -26.35
N ILE A 571 29.65 -13.73 -25.73
CA ILE A 571 29.48 -12.41 -26.36
C ILE A 571 30.83 -11.69 -26.43
N SER A 572 31.66 -11.76 -25.38
CA SER A 572 33.00 -11.14 -25.38
C SER A 572 33.95 -11.74 -26.42
N GLU A 573 33.93 -13.06 -26.65
CA GLU A 573 34.75 -13.70 -27.69
C GLU A 573 34.37 -13.26 -29.11
N ARG A 574 33.09 -12.96 -29.36
CA ARG A 574 32.63 -12.44 -30.67
C ARG A 574 33.09 -11.01 -30.95
N PHE A 575 33.41 -10.22 -29.92
CA PHE A 575 33.92 -8.86 -30.09
C PHE A 575 35.46 -8.79 -30.18
N VAL A 576 36.18 -9.87 -29.86
CA VAL A 576 37.66 -9.91 -29.89
C VAL A 576 38.23 -10.34 -31.26
N VAL A 577 37.41 -10.86 -32.18
CA VAL A 577 37.87 -11.23 -33.54
C VAL A 577 37.29 -10.27 -34.58
N SER A 578 37.84 -9.06 -34.66
CA SER A 578 37.67 -8.13 -35.80
C SER A 578 38.87 -7.18 -35.93
N GLY A 579 40.08 -7.71 -35.71
CA GLY A 579 41.30 -6.91 -35.65
C GLY A 579 42.54 -7.63 -36.17
N GLU A 580 42.46 -8.32 -37.31
CA GLU A 580 43.66 -8.68 -38.08
C GLU A 580 43.48 -8.26 -39.55
N PRO A 581 44.35 -7.40 -40.09
CA PRO A 581 44.34 -7.07 -41.51
C PRO A 581 44.92 -8.24 -42.32
N ALA A 582 44.12 -8.77 -43.26
CA ALA A 582 44.52 -9.80 -44.20
C ALA A 582 45.68 -9.32 -45.09
N LEU A 583 46.90 -9.77 -44.78
CA LEU A 583 48.06 -9.68 -45.66
C LEU A 583 47.87 -10.63 -46.85
N ARG A 584 47.48 -10.08 -48.00
CA ARG A 584 47.66 -10.68 -49.32
C ARG A 584 49.12 -11.11 -49.50
N LYS A 585 49.38 -12.42 -49.62
CA LYS A 585 50.54 -12.93 -50.35
C LYS A 585 50.09 -13.45 -51.70
N ARG A 586 50.68 -12.87 -52.75
CA ARG A 586 50.72 -13.40 -54.12
C ARG A 586 51.22 -14.84 -54.12
N GLN A 587 50.53 -15.71 -54.84
CA GLN A 587 51.08 -16.50 -55.94
C GLN A 587 49.94 -16.90 -56.87
#